data_AF-A0A8H5JC58-F1
#
_entry.id   AF-A0A8H5JC58-F1
#
_cell.length_a   1.000
_cell.length_b   1.000
_cell.length_c   1.000
_cell.angle_alpha   90.00
_cell.angle_beta   90.00
_cell.angle_gamma   90.00
#
_symmetry.space_group_name_H-M   'P 1'
#
loop_
_entity.id
_entity.type
_entity.pdbx_description
1 polymer ?
#
loop_
_entity_poly.entity_id
_entity_poly.type
_entity_poly.pdbx_seq_one_letter_code
_entity_poly.pdbx_strand_id
1 'polypeptide(L)'
;MAMSPYPNFRQRRNSIFIEPESPEGQRLTVVDTDGSKLYETFRFPLRTAIIEHDDTIALKKYLGNAPWAIKRGHPLGMGSDPFIIAATHGSLQSLRILLDHYAHFMKPSGKTDLDGRCYDVLNTAARCGQLEPADAFDLAVDTFDWRNNLDGKEAVINLLLDRGAHASDADYVWDFCDDPVTGEPKDKWIPKFMALNLVAEWAGPDLIRRLILSGADPNIKIMENKDDRVRTDITIISTASRCANVEALKVLLDCAGKVDGVVDAVSNRDSWESMPLHWACQVSTEGNPREMTTDVMREKLQRIITTVDLLLGCNSETINTQDMYGNTPLHYAAKTYSNCGRKYTAIYQFLLSMMSPGRRNLVFDEQFHTSTLDYCRWIPHYLPQWTTPPRSKARYVLEDSSLQLQIHADQPVWLPLDSNLRVSNIQTAVFSGTEGSSRGTHRHRDDLVVKTSQPTRKLYTPRAPARVEARLRARDDPTLMLAFWLVGIEDKEPSESGEICIAELFGDKVRRDTERDGAEISLGVKAHHDPALVDIMEKVILPGFDATDWHIYAAEWDETEVRIYVDDQLQKTCTQSIKYELQVMIDLFEFPLKEERMAANYPKCGDIGYVKGWEL
;
A
#
# COMPACT_ATOMS: atom_id res chain seq x y z
N MET A 1 -18.83 47.07 17.87
CA MET A 1 -19.62 46.20 18.76
C MET A 1 -19.42 44.78 18.27
N ALA A 2 -18.97 43.87 19.14
CA ALA A 2 -18.87 42.46 18.77
C ALA A 2 -20.28 41.94 18.43
N MET A 3 -20.44 41.29 17.29
CA MET A 3 -21.69 40.62 16.95
C MET A 3 -21.86 39.42 17.87
N SER A 4 -23.07 39.23 18.38
CA SER A 4 -23.35 38.08 19.25
C SER A 4 -23.26 36.77 18.49
N PRO A 5 -22.62 35.75 19.09
CA PRO A 5 -22.62 34.39 18.56
C PRO A 5 -23.99 33.70 18.73
N TYR A 6 -24.94 34.28 19.47
CA TYR A 6 -26.23 33.69 19.83
C TYR A 6 -27.45 34.50 19.36
N PRO A 7 -27.51 34.95 18.09
CA PRO A 7 -28.55 35.89 17.62
C PRO A 7 -29.97 35.28 17.72
N ASN A 8 -30.09 33.97 17.57
CA ASN A 8 -31.36 33.23 17.60
C ASN A 8 -32.02 33.20 18.98
N PHE A 9 -31.27 33.53 20.04
CA PHE A 9 -31.73 33.49 21.43
C PHE A 9 -32.10 34.86 22.00
N ARG A 10 -32.03 35.92 21.17
CA ARG A 10 -32.36 37.30 21.56
C ARG A 10 -33.85 37.58 21.63
N GLN A 11 -34.66 36.82 20.89
CA GLN A 11 -36.10 36.99 20.87
C GLN A 11 -36.73 36.07 21.90
N ARG A 12 -37.57 36.66 22.75
CA ARG A 12 -38.42 35.91 23.66
C ARG A 12 -39.47 35.14 22.85
N ARG A 13 -39.33 33.82 22.75
CA ARG A 13 -40.35 32.96 22.12
C ARG A 13 -41.43 32.63 23.15
N ASN A 14 -42.67 33.07 22.93
CA ASN A 14 -43.84 32.61 23.68
C ASN A 14 -44.26 31.21 23.18
N SER A 15 -43.35 30.23 23.25
CA SER A 15 -43.60 28.88 22.75
C SER A 15 -44.66 28.16 23.58
N ILE A 16 -45.44 27.28 22.92
CA ILE A 16 -46.39 26.34 23.55
C ILE A 16 -45.65 25.35 24.48
N PHE A 17 -44.36 25.15 24.24
CA PHE A 17 -43.45 24.40 25.10
C PHE A 17 -42.98 25.29 26.26
N ILE A 18 -43.28 24.84 27.49
CA ILE A 18 -42.98 25.52 28.75
C ILE A 18 -41.46 25.74 28.87
N GLU A 19 -41.03 26.99 29.07
CA GLU A 19 -39.63 27.33 29.39
C GLU A 19 -39.19 26.54 30.64
N PRO A 20 -37.94 26.03 30.71
CA PRO A 20 -37.50 25.28 31.88
C PRO A 20 -37.52 26.19 33.11
N GLU A 21 -38.46 25.94 34.02
CA GLU A 21 -38.55 26.66 35.30
C GLU A 21 -37.39 26.22 36.19
N SER A 22 -36.72 27.19 36.82
CA SER A 22 -35.81 26.89 37.92
C SER A 22 -36.55 26.20 39.07
N PRO A 23 -35.85 25.53 40.00
CA PRO A 23 -36.45 25.04 41.25
C PRO A 23 -37.25 26.12 42.02
N GLU A 24 -37.02 27.40 41.72
CA GLU A 24 -37.64 28.58 42.31
C GLU A 24 -38.66 29.28 41.38
N GLY A 25 -39.01 28.68 40.23
CA GLY A 25 -40.02 29.22 39.29
C GLY A 25 -39.56 30.42 38.45
N GLN A 26 -38.30 30.84 38.54
CA GLN A 26 -37.71 31.87 37.69
C GLN A 26 -37.29 31.31 36.33
N ARG A 27 -37.50 32.13 35.27
CA ARG A 27 -37.13 31.84 33.88
C ARG A 27 -35.65 32.12 33.64
N LEU A 28 -34.95 31.17 33.02
CA LEU A 28 -33.50 31.25 32.81
C LEU A 28 -33.12 32.25 31.70
N THR A 29 -32.32 33.25 32.06
CA THR A 29 -31.73 34.21 31.11
C THR A 29 -30.24 34.38 31.37
N VAL A 30 -29.47 34.68 30.32
CA VAL A 30 -28.03 34.95 30.39
C VAL A 30 -27.73 36.26 29.67
N VAL A 31 -26.77 37.04 30.19
CA VAL A 31 -26.35 38.30 29.58
C VAL A 31 -25.25 38.04 28.54
N ASP A 32 -25.54 38.42 27.31
CA ASP A 32 -24.67 38.33 26.14
C ASP A 32 -23.45 39.26 26.23
N THR A 33 -22.51 39.10 25.31
CA THR A 33 -21.29 39.92 25.16
C THR A 33 -21.57 41.40 24.91
N ASP A 34 -22.70 41.74 24.28
CA ASP A 34 -23.14 43.12 24.05
C ASP A 34 -24.12 43.66 25.11
N GLY A 35 -24.35 42.90 26.19
CA GLY A 35 -25.26 43.26 27.27
C GLY A 35 -26.73 42.94 27.01
N SER A 36 -27.08 42.39 25.83
CA SER A 36 -28.43 41.92 25.56
C SER A 36 -28.79 40.67 26.38
N LYS A 37 -30.08 40.42 26.59
CA LYS A 37 -30.57 39.22 27.28
C LYS A 37 -30.79 38.09 26.28
N LEU A 38 -30.22 36.92 26.58
CA LEU A 38 -30.47 35.66 25.89
C LEU A 38 -31.48 34.84 26.70
N TYR A 39 -32.42 34.22 26.00
CA TYR A 39 -33.51 33.44 26.59
C TYR A 39 -33.30 31.96 26.34
N GLU A 40 -33.36 31.15 27.40
CA GLU A 40 -33.32 29.69 27.29
C GLU A 40 -34.72 29.10 27.07
N THR A 41 -34.82 27.97 26.37
CA THR A 41 -36.09 27.28 26.11
C THR A 41 -36.05 25.80 26.47
N PHE A 42 -37.17 25.08 26.29
CA PHE A 42 -37.27 23.63 26.52
C PHE A 42 -36.12 22.88 25.82
N ARG A 43 -35.54 21.87 26.50
CA ARG A 43 -34.34 21.08 26.10
C ARG A 43 -32.98 21.81 26.10
N PHE A 44 -32.91 23.05 26.61
CA PHE A 44 -31.66 23.80 26.78
C PHE A 44 -30.83 24.09 25.52
N PRO A 45 -31.43 24.54 24.39
CA PRO A 45 -30.67 24.82 23.16
C PRO A 45 -29.64 25.95 23.30
N LEU A 46 -29.85 26.94 24.20
CA LEU A 46 -28.84 27.99 24.41
C LEU A 46 -27.59 27.40 25.10
N ARG A 47 -27.78 26.56 26.12
CA ARG A 47 -26.67 25.82 26.76
C ARG A 47 -25.91 24.97 25.74
N THR A 48 -26.64 24.26 24.88
CA THR A 48 -26.05 23.45 23.83
C THR A 48 -25.17 24.32 22.92
N ALA A 49 -25.70 25.40 22.37
CA ALA A 49 -24.93 26.31 21.52
C ALA A 49 -23.69 26.89 22.24
N ILE A 50 -23.80 27.24 23.53
CA ILE A 50 -22.67 27.73 24.33
C ILE A 50 -21.55 26.68 24.41
N ILE A 51 -21.91 25.41 24.66
CA ILE A 51 -20.96 24.30 24.75
C ILE A 51 -20.36 24.00 23.37
N GLU A 52 -21.17 23.98 22.31
CA GLU A 52 -20.70 23.75 20.93
C GLU A 52 -19.65 24.78 20.49
N HIS A 53 -19.79 26.03 20.92
CA HIS A 53 -18.83 27.12 20.66
C HIS A 53 -17.61 27.13 21.59
N ASP A 54 -17.54 26.20 22.54
CA ASP A 54 -16.56 26.18 23.64
C ASP A 54 -16.44 27.53 24.39
N ASP A 55 -17.55 28.29 24.50
CA ASP A 55 -17.56 29.62 25.11
C ASP A 55 -17.58 29.53 26.65
N THR A 56 -16.37 29.50 27.21
CA THR A 56 -16.16 29.43 28.66
C THR A 56 -16.75 30.61 29.43
N ILE A 57 -16.87 31.79 28.83
CA ILE A 57 -17.36 33.00 29.51
C ILE A 57 -18.87 32.93 29.62
N ALA A 58 -19.55 32.64 28.51
CA ALA A 58 -20.99 32.44 28.49
C ALA A 58 -21.39 31.23 29.36
N LEU A 59 -20.62 30.14 29.32
CA LEU A 59 -20.90 28.94 30.12
C LEU A 59 -20.82 29.21 31.62
N LYS A 60 -19.79 29.91 32.10
CA LYS A 60 -19.68 30.28 33.53
C LYS A 60 -20.84 31.16 33.98
N LYS A 61 -21.24 32.15 33.15
CA LYS A 61 -22.43 32.98 33.43
C LYS A 61 -23.70 32.14 33.47
N TYR A 62 -23.86 31.22 32.51
CA TYR A 62 -25.00 30.32 32.43
C TYR A 62 -25.10 29.44 33.69
N LEU A 63 -24.02 28.78 34.09
CA LEU A 63 -23.98 27.91 35.26
C LEU A 63 -24.13 28.68 36.58
N GLY A 64 -23.71 29.95 36.64
CA GLY A 64 -24.00 30.82 37.78
C GLY A 64 -25.49 31.10 37.96
N ASN A 65 -26.23 31.27 36.86
CA ASN A 65 -27.67 31.52 36.87
C ASN A 65 -28.51 30.23 36.98
N ALA A 66 -28.02 29.12 36.44
CA ALA A 66 -28.67 27.81 36.52
C ALA A 66 -27.70 26.67 36.89
N PRO A 67 -27.25 26.60 38.15
CA PRO A 67 -26.35 25.54 38.60
C PRO A 67 -26.91 24.12 38.42
N TRP A 68 -28.25 23.98 38.43
CA TRP A 68 -28.98 22.73 38.28
C TRP A 68 -29.14 22.28 36.82
N ALA A 69 -28.89 23.15 35.84
CA ALA A 69 -29.08 22.86 34.42
C ALA A 69 -28.06 21.85 33.85
N ILE A 70 -27.17 21.31 34.68
CA ILE A 70 -26.30 20.15 34.36
C ILE A 70 -26.93 18.81 34.75
N LYS A 71 -27.97 18.79 35.59
CA LYS A 71 -28.59 17.57 36.13
C LYS A 71 -29.74 17.12 35.24
N ARG A 72 -29.50 16.18 34.32
CA ARG A 72 -30.54 15.33 33.73
C ARG A 72 -29.99 13.95 33.36
N GLY A 73 -30.13 12.99 34.27
CA GLY A 73 -30.21 11.57 33.91
C GLY A 73 -31.65 11.26 33.48
N HIS A 74 -31.81 10.85 32.22
CA HIS A 74 -32.99 10.24 31.57
C HIS A 74 -34.41 10.66 32.02
N PRO A 75 -35.11 11.49 31.23
CA PRO A 75 -36.22 10.93 30.42
C PRO A 75 -36.35 11.51 28.99
N LEU A 76 -35.41 12.33 28.51
CA LEU A 76 -35.52 13.06 27.23
C LEU A 76 -34.50 12.62 26.15
N GLY A 77 -33.78 11.52 26.37
CA GLY A 77 -32.74 11.00 25.47
C GLY A 77 -31.33 11.55 25.77
N MET A 78 -30.30 10.73 25.49
CA MET A 78 -28.88 11.06 25.74
C MET A 78 -28.41 12.35 25.04
N GLY A 79 -29.07 12.77 23.97
CA GLY A 79 -28.57 13.87 23.16
C GLY A 79 -28.60 15.26 23.81
N SER A 80 -29.51 15.50 24.75
CA SER A 80 -29.54 16.76 25.47
C SER A 80 -28.60 16.78 26.69
N ASP A 81 -27.69 15.81 26.82
CA ASP A 81 -26.71 15.76 27.91
C ASP A 81 -25.51 16.70 27.62
N PRO A 82 -25.19 17.65 28.51
CA PRO A 82 -24.13 18.63 28.27
C PRO A 82 -22.71 18.01 28.18
N PHE A 83 -22.46 16.87 28.83
CA PHE A 83 -21.17 16.17 28.74
C PHE A 83 -21.03 15.45 27.40
N ILE A 84 -22.10 14.81 26.93
CA ILE A 84 -22.17 14.17 25.61
C ILE A 84 -21.99 15.23 24.51
N ILE A 85 -22.66 16.38 24.60
CA ILE A 85 -22.49 17.49 23.64
C ILE A 85 -21.02 17.95 23.62
N ALA A 86 -20.41 18.18 24.78
CA ALA A 86 -19.01 18.62 24.84
C ALA A 86 -18.06 17.56 24.24
N ALA A 87 -18.33 16.27 24.45
CA ALA A 87 -17.57 15.17 23.87
C ALA A 87 -17.75 15.08 22.34
N THR A 88 -18.98 15.19 21.84
CA THR A 88 -19.30 15.19 20.40
C THR A 88 -18.55 16.29 19.65
N HIS A 89 -18.49 17.50 20.22
CA HIS A 89 -17.88 18.68 19.59
C HIS A 89 -16.38 18.85 19.88
N GLY A 90 -15.81 18.06 20.80
CA GLY A 90 -14.43 18.26 21.26
C GLY A 90 -14.24 19.57 22.04
N SER A 91 -15.28 20.06 22.72
CA SER A 91 -15.29 21.31 23.49
C SER A 91 -14.58 21.12 24.84
N LEU A 92 -13.25 21.05 24.78
CA LEU A 92 -12.40 20.69 25.90
C LEU A 92 -12.59 21.60 27.12
N GLN A 93 -12.65 22.93 26.92
CA GLN A 93 -12.69 23.86 28.04
C GLN A 93 -14.06 23.86 28.72
N SER A 94 -15.12 23.75 27.94
CA SER A 94 -16.48 23.58 28.40
C SER A 94 -16.63 22.29 29.20
N LEU A 95 -16.05 21.18 28.72
CA LEU A 95 -16.05 19.92 29.46
C LEU A 95 -15.33 20.05 30.81
N ARG A 96 -14.18 20.73 30.88
CA ARG A 96 -13.49 21.01 32.15
C ARG A 96 -14.38 21.76 33.13
N ILE A 97 -15.02 22.84 32.67
CA ILE A 97 -15.94 23.64 33.50
C ILE A 97 -17.12 22.79 33.97
N LEU A 98 -17.72 21.98 33.09
CA LEU A 98 -18.84 21.11 33.42
C LEU A 98 -18.45 20.06 34.47
N LEU A 99 -17.30 19.40 34.31
CA LEU A 99 -16.78 18.42 35.27
C LEU A 99 -16.47 19.05 36.63
N ASP A 100 -15.82 20.21 36.64
CA ASP A 100 -15.47 20.91 37.88
C ASP A 100 -16.74 21.42 38.60
N HIS A 101 -17.70 21.96 37.85
CA HIS A 101 -19.00 22.40 38.38
C HIS A 101 -19.82 21.22 38.90
N TYR A 102 -19.81 20.08 38.21
CA TYR A 102 -20.47 18.85 38.65
C TYR A 102 -19.84 18.29 39.93
N ALA A 103 -18.51 18.20 40.00
CA ALA A 103 -17.80 17.75 41.20
C ALA A 103 -18.12 18.64 42.42
N HIS A 104 -18.19 19.95 42.21
CA HIS A 104 -18.51 20.91 43.27
C HIS A 104 -19.98 20.85 43.72
N PHE A 105 -20.91 20.80 42.76
CA PHE A 105 -22.34 20.92 43.02
C PHE A 105 -23.01 19.60 43.41
N MET A 106 -22.56 18.47 42.86
CA MET A 106 -23.19 17.15 43.03
C MET A 106 -22.44 16.23 44.00
N LYS A 107 -21.15 16.48 44.27
CA LYS A 107 -20.28 15.66 45.15
C LYS A 107 -20.35 14.14 44.86
N PRO A 108 -20.00 13.69 43.65
CA PRO A 108 -20.01 12.29 43.27
C PRO A 108 -18.97 11.45 44.04
N SER A 109 -19.17 10.12 44.08
CA SER A 109 -18.22 9.15 44.63
C SER A 109 -16.99 8.98 43.72
N GLY A 110 -15.86 9.61 44.07
CA GLY A 110 -14.60 9.46 43.32
C GLY A 110 -14.35 10.58 42.30
N LYS A 111 -13.25 10.48 41.54
CA LYS A 111 -12.80 11.57 40.63
C LYS A 111 -13.65 11.69 39.34
N THR A 112 -14.27 10.62 38.88
CA THR A 112 -15.13 10.57 37.67
C THR A 112 -16.24 9.52 37.80
N ASP A 113 -17.18 9.72 38.71
CA ASP A 113 -18.44 8.98 38.67
C ASP A 113 -19.55 9.93 38.20
N LEU A 114 -19.69 10.05 36.87
CA LEU A 114 -20.76 10.81 36.19
C LEU A 114 -22.12 10.07 36.27
N ASP A 115 -22.45 9.52 37.43
CA ASP A 115 -23.57 8.60 37.63
C ASP A 115 -23.54 7.42 36.63
N GLY A 116 -22.36 6.80 36.45
CA GLY A 116 -22.16 5.71 35.49
C GLY A 116 -22.08 6.09 34.01
N ARG A 117 -22.28 7.36 33.62
CA ARG A 117 -22.24 7.81 32.20
C ARG A 117 -20.84 8.10 31.67
N CYS A 118 -19.79 7.89 32.47
CA CYS A 118 -18.42 8.27 32.07
C CYS A 118 -17.95 7.52 30.83
N TYR A 119 -18.30 6.24 30.71
CA TYR A 119 -17.99 5.45 29.53
C TYR A 119 -18.75 5.95 28.29
N ASP A 120 -20.01 6.38 28.43
CA ASP A 120 -20.80 6.97 27.32
C ASP A 120 -20.14 8.25 26.77
N VAL A 121 -19.64 9.11 27.66
CA VAL A 121 -18.94 10.36 27.28
C VAL A 121 -17.62 10.05 26.58
N LEU A 122 -16.85 9.10 27.10
CA LEU A 122 -15.59 8.64 26.49
C LEU A 122 -15.83 8.04 25.10
N ASN A 123 -16.77 7.09 24.99
CA ASN A 123 -17.10 6.40 23.76
C ASN A 123 -17.75 7.35 22.74
N THR A 124 -18.49 8.37 23.20
CA THR A 124 -19.02 9.42 22.31
C THR A 124 -17.89 10.23 21.66
N ALA A 125 -16.91 10.71 22.45
CA ALA A 125 -15.77 11.43 21.88
C ALA A 125 -14.99 10.57 20.87
N ALA A 126 -14.82 9.27 21.18
CA ALA A 126 -14.18 8.32 20.29
C ALA A 126 -14.96 8.06 19.00
N ARG A 127 -16.29 7.88 19.09
CA ARG A 127 -17.19 7.63 17.95
C ARG A 127 -17.31 8.84 17.02
N CYS A 128 -17.41 10.03 17.58
CA CYS A 128 -17.60 11.27 16.81
C CYS A 128 -16.35 11.75 16.06
N GLY A 129 -15.23 11.02 16.13
CA GLY A 129 -14.09 11.23 15.23
C GLY A 129 -14.32 10.71 13.80
N GLN A 130 -15.44 10.02 13.54
CA GLN A 130 -15.76 9.43 12.23
C GLN A 130 -16.61 10.33 11.31
N LEU A 131 -16.61 9.98 10.02
CA LEU A 131 -17.60 10.33 9.00
C LEU A 131 -18.65 9.20 8.91
N GLU A 132 -19.89 9.44 9.36
CA GLU A 132 -21.16 9.07 8.70
C GLU A 132 -22.37 9.57 9.55
N PRO A 133 -23.51 9.98 8.93
CA PRO A 133 -24.67 10.59 9.60
C PRO A 133 -25.67 9.60 10.21
N ALA A 134 -25.59 8.30 9.89
CA ALA A 134 -26.71 7.37 10.08
C ALA A 134 -27.09 7.10 11.55
N ASP A 135 -26.13 7.17 12.47
CA ASP A 135 -26.39 6.99 13.92
C ASP A 135 -26.58 8.32 14.67
N ALA A 136 -26.41 9.46 13.99
CA ALA A 136 -26.64 10.78 14.56
C ALA A 136 -28.13 11.16 14.49
N PHE A 137 -29.02 10.24 14.86
CA PHE A 137 -30.42 10.60 15.03
C PHE A 137 -30.57 11.52 16.26
N ASP A 138 -31.21 12.67 16.01
CA ASP A 138 -31.68 13.71 16.93
C ASP A 138 -30.67 14.74 17.51
N LEU A 139 -29.44 14.84 17.00
CA LEU A 139 -28.46 15.81 17.52
C LEU A 139 -27.72 16.62 16.45
N ALA A 140 -28.34 17.68 15.95
CA ALA A 140 -27.74 19.03 15.91
C ALA A 140 -28.58 19.98 15.06
N VAL A 141 -28.65 21.22 15.53
CA VAL A 141 -29.11 22.39 14.77
C VAL A 141 -27.95 22.84 13.87
N ASP A 142 -27.87 22.27 12.67
CA ASP A 142 -27.36 22.78 11.37
C ASP A 142 -26.31 23.93 11.26
N THR A 143 -25.51 24.25 12.28
CA THR A 143 -24.76 25.53 12.29
C THR A 143 -23.26 25.45 12.59
N PHE A 144 -22.67 24.28 12.83
CA PHE A 144 -21.21 24.19 13.07
C PHE A 144 -20.57 22.91 12.52
N ASP A 145 -19.41 23.06 11.87
CA ASP A 145 -18.63 21.94 11.28
C ASP A 145 -17.78 21.23 12.34
N TRP A 146 -18.45 20.64 13.34
CA TRP A 146 -17.83 19.89 14.44
C TRP A 146 -17.07 18.62 13.97
N ARG A 147 -17.27 18.23 12.71
CA ARG A 147 -16.68 17.04 12.10
C ARG A 147 -15.15 17.11 12.05
N ASN A 148 -14.59 18.30 11.92
CA ASN A 148 -13.15 18.52 11.74
C ASN A 148 -12.33 18.70 13.03
N ASN A 149 -12.95 18.76 14.21
CA ASN A 149 -12.24 18.97 15.49
C ASN A 149 -11.71 17.65 16.10
N LEU A 150 -10.80 16.96 15.41
CA LEU A 150 -10.20 15.72 15.91
C LEU A 150 -9.29 15.97 17.12
N ASP A 151 -8.49 17.05 17.09
CA ASP A 151 -7.60 17.42 18.20
C ASP A 151 -8.38 17.68 19.49
N GLY A 152 -9.54 18.35 19.40
CA GLY A 152 -10.42 18.59 20.54
C GLY A 152 -11.01 17.29 21.10
N LYS A 153 -11.39 16.35 20.25
CA LYS A 153 -11.92 15.03 20.65
C LYS A 153 -10.84 14.20 21.34
N GLU A 154 -9.63 14.15 20.77
CA GLU A 154 -8.48 13.51 21.40
C GLU A 154 -8.17 14.16 22.77
N ALA A 155 -8.17 15.48 22.86
CA ALA A 155 -7.95 16.19 24.13
C ALA A 155 -9.04 15.89 25.17
N VAL A 156 -10.30 15.74 24.76
CA VAL A 156 -11.40 15.31 25.63
C VAL A 156 -11.18 13.89 26.14
N ILE A 157 -10.81 12.94 25.27
CA ILE A 157 -10.52 11.56 25.68
C ILE A 157 -9.37 11.54 26.70
N ASN A 158 -8.29 12.26 26.39
CA ASN A 158 -7.14 12.40 27.29
C ASN A 158 -7.54 12.98 28.65
N LEU A 159 -8.38 14.03 28.68
CA LEU A 159 -8.90 14.61 29.92
C LEU A 159 -9.72 13.60 30.74
N LEU A 160 -10.58 12.83 30.09
CA LEU A 160 -11.42 11.83 30.76
C LEU A 160 -10.56 10.72 31.37
N LEU A 161 -9.54 10.24 30.64
CA LEU A 161 -8.57 9.27 31.14
C LEU A 161 -7.77 9.83 32.33
N ASP A 162 -7.28 11.07 32.25
CA ASP A 162 -6.58 11.74 33.36
C ASP A 162 -7.46 11.86 34.63
N ARG A 163 -8.77 11.94 34.42
CA ARG A 163 -9.76 12.08 35.49
C ARG A 163 -10.22 10.74 36.05
N GLY A 164 -9.86 9.62 35.44
CA GLY A 164 -10.12 8.26 35.94
C GLY A 164 -11.15 7.46 35.14
N ALA A 165 -11.50 7.88 33.91
CA ALA A 165 -12.31 7.06 33.03
C ALA A 165 -11.59 5.74 32.69
N HIS A 166 -12.32 4.63 32.69
CA HIS A 166 -11.77 3.31 32.38
C HIS A 166 -11.76 3.09 30.87
N ALA A 167 -10.58 2.84 30.30
CA ALA A 167 -10.45 2.56 28.87
C ALA A 167 -10.94 1.16 28.48
N SER A 168 -11.14 0.27 29.47
CA SER A 168 -11.67 -1.09 29.32
C SER A 168 -13.19 -1.15 29.20
N ASP A 169 -13.90 -0.04 29.41
CA ASP A 169 -15.35 -0.04 29.39
C ASP A 169 -15.87 -0.17 27.95
N ALA A 170 -16.58 -1.26 27.70
CA ALA A 170 -17.24 -1.54 26.43
C ALA A 170 -18.77 -1.45 26.60
N ASP A 171 -19.44 -0.98 25.56
CA ASP A 171 -20.89 -1.13 25.42
C ASP A 171 -21.19 -2.56 24.97
N TYR A 172 -22.18 -3.19 25.59
CA TYR A 172 -22.56 -4.56 25.28
C TYR A 172 -24.01 -4.59 24.78
N VAL A 173 -24.25 -5.50 23.85
CA VAL A 173 -25.59 -5.78 23.34
C VAL A 173 -25.88 -7.26 23.53
N TRP A 174 -27.15 -7.55 23.79
CA TRP A 174 -27.63 -8.92 23.83
C TRP A 174 -27.60 -9.48 22.41
N ASP A 175 -26.94 -10.63 22.20
CA ASP A 175 -26.97 -11.30 20.91
C ASP A 175 -28.37 -11.88 20.68
N PHE A 176 -29.07 -11.35 19.68
CA PHE A 176 -30.38 -11.84 19.26
C PHE A 176 -30.28 -12.80 18.08
N CYS A 177 -29.08 -13.15 17.62
CA CYS A 177 -28.88 -14.07 16.51
C CYS A 177 -28.96 -15.53 16.99
N ASP A 178 -29.71 -16.33 16.23
CA ASP A 178 -29.70 -17.78 16.37
C ASP A 178 -28.39 -18.33 15.80
N ASP A 179 -27.85 -19.36 16.45
CA ASP A 179 -26.72 -20.10 15.93
C ASP A 179 -27.07 -20.69 14.55
N PRO A 180 -26.30 -20.40 13.50
CA PRO A 180 -26.66 -20.79 12.14
C PRO A 180 -26.58 -22.31 11.90
N VAL A 181 -25.96 -23.07 12.82
CA VAL A 181 -25.80 -24.53 12.75
C VAL A 181 -26.84 -25.24 13.62
N THR A 182 -27.10 -24.73 14.83
CA THR A 182 -28.01 -25.38 15.78
C THR A 182 -29.42 -24.79 15.81
N GLY A 183 -29.60 -23.55 15.36
CA GLY A 183 -30.87 -22.82 15.41
C GLY A 183 -31.27 -22.37 16.82
N GLU A 184 -30.38 -22.47 17.79
CA GLU A 184 -30.63 -21.99 19.16
C GLU A 184 -30.13 -20.56 19.36
N PRO A 185 -30.79 -19.75 20.21
CA PRO A 185 -30.32 -18.39 20.52
C PRO A 185 -28.92 -18.43 21.12
N LYS A 186 -28.02 -17.55 20.65
CA LYS A 186 -26.74 -17.32 21.32
C LYS A 186 -26.99 -16.49 22.58
N ASP A 187 -27.27 -17.13 23.72
CA ASP A 187 -27.51 -16.46 25.01
C ASP A 187 -26.23 -15.83 25.61
N LYS A 188 -25.67 -14.81 24.95
CA LYS A 188 -24.43 -14.15 25.38
C LYS A 188 -24.43 -12.65 25.09
N TRP A 189 -23.90 -11.87 26.02
CA TRP A 189 -23.55 -10.47 25.81
C TRP A 189 -22.31 -10.34 24.92
N ILE A 190 -22.43 -9.59 23.84
CA ILE A 190 -21.32 -9.33 22.90
C ILE A 190 -20.91 -7.85 22.99
N PRO A 191 -19.60 -7.55 23.04
CA PRO A 191 -19.12 -6.18 22.93
C PRO A 191 -19.59 -5.54 21.62
N LYS A 192 -20.26 -4.40 21.69
CA LYS A 192 -20.69 -3.61 20.54
C LYS A 192 -19.60 -2.63 20.13
N PHE A 193 -19.05 -1.88 21.09
CA PHE A 193 -17.90 -1.00 20.89
C PHE A 193 -17.25 -0.61 22.21
N MET A 194 -16.01 -0.13 22.12
CA MET A 194 -15.11 0.37 23.15
C MET A 194 -14.33 1.54 22.55
N ALA A 195 -13.85 2.46 23.38
CA ALA A 195 -13.09 3.63 22.93
C ALA A 195 -11.96 3.25 21.95
N LEU A 196 -11.23 2.15 22.22
CA LEU A 196 -10.09 1.72 21.40
C LEU A 196 -10.48 1.36 19.97
N ASN A 197 -11.56 0.60 19.73
CA ASN A 197 -11.96 0.27 18.36
C ASN A 197 -12.49 1.49 17.61
N LEU A 198 -13.16 2.41 18.31
CA LEU A 198 -13.69 3.63 17.70
C LEU A 198 -12.56 4.58 17.29
N VAL A 199 -11.54 4.76 18.13
CA VAL A 199 -10.39 5.62 17.78
C VAL A 199 -9.44 4.97 16.78
N ALA A 200 -9.39 3.64 16.68
CA ALA A 200 -8.58 2.95 15.67
C ALA A 200 -8.96 3.36 14.23
N GLU A 201 -10.15 3.93 14.03
CA GLU A 201 -10.59 4.42 12.74
C GLU A 201 -9.93 5.74 12.31
N TRP A 202 -9.47 6.59 13.25
CA TRP A 202 -9.03 7.96 12.93
C TRP A 202 -7.83 8.48 13.71
N ALA A 203 -7.57 7.97 14.92
CA ALA A 203 -6.58 8.55 15.81
C ALA A 203 -5.15 8.17 15.44
N GLY A 204 -4.21 9.05 15.82
CA GLY A 204 -2.78 8.82 15.73
C GLY A 204 -2.28 7.79 16.74
N PRO A 205 -1.02 7.36 16.62
CA PRO A 205 -0.46 6.24 17.39
C PRO A 205 -0.42 6.52 18.90
N ASP A 206 -0.27 7.78 19.32
CA ASP A 206 -0.14 8.16 20.73
C ASP A 206 -1.43 7.88 21.51
N LEU A 207 -2.59 8.24 20.97
CA LEU A 207 -3.88 7.96 21.60
C LEU A 207 -4.18 6.46 21.67
N ILE A 208 -3.84 5.71 20.61
CA ILE A 208 -3.98 4.24 20.59
C ILE A 208 -3.14 3.62 21.71
N ARG A 209 -1.85 3.97 21.80
CA ARG A 209 -0.96 3.49 22.85
C ARG A 209 -1.48 3.86 24.24
N ARG A 210 -1.98 5.08 24.41
CA ARG A 210 -2.50 5.56 25.69
C ARG A 210 -3.70 4.75 26.16
N LEU A 211 -4.67 4.46 25.29
CA LEU A 211 -5.84 3.66 25.66
C LEU A 211 -5.46 2.23 26.05
N ILE A 212 -4.54 1.60 25.31
CA ILE A 212 -4.01 0.28 25.65
C ILE A 212 -3.30 0.31 27.01
N LEU A 213 -2.44 1.30 27.26
CA LEU A 213 -1.77 1.48 28.56
C LEU A 213 -2.76 1.77 29.70
N SER A 214 -3.92 2.33 29.38
CA SER A 214 -5.01 2.60 30.34
C SER A 214 -5.96 1.40 30.52
N GLY A 215 -5.63 0.24 29.96
CA GLY A 215 -6.34 -1.03 30.19
C GLY A 215 -7.34 -1.45 29.11
N ALA A 216 -7.40 -0.75 27.97
CA ALA A 216 -8.22 -1.20 26.84
C ALA A 216 -7.67 -2.49 26.23
N ASP A 217 -8.52 -3.48 25.98
CA ASP A 217 -8.13 -4.76 25.39
C ASP A 217 -7.99 -4.66 23.85
N PRO A 218 -6.78 -4.78 23.28
CA PRO A 218 -6.57 -4.70 21.83
C PRO A 218 -7.13 -5.93 21.08
N ASN A 219 -7.42 -7.03 21.77
CA ASN A 219 -7.89 -8.29 21.18
C ASN A 219 -9.40 -8.48 21.33
N ILE A 220 -10.11 -7.49 21.87
CA ILE A 220 -11.56 -7.56 22.01
C ILE A 220 -12.21 -7.79 20.64
N LYS A 221 -13.22 -8.66 20.64
CA LYS A 221 -14.03 -8.99 19.46
C LYS A 221 -15.34 -8.24 19.53
N ILE A 222 -15.60 -7.40 18.55
CA ILE A 222 -16.77 -6.52 18.52
C ILE A 222 -17.81 -6.98 17.51
N MET A 223 -19.05 -6.53 17.72
CA MET A 223 -20.16 -6.66 16.80
C MET A 223 -20.39 -5.33 16.06
N GLU A 224 -20.56 -5.40 14.75
CA GLU A 224 -21.04 -4.28 13.94
C GLU A 224 -22.41 -4.63 13.34
N ASN A 225 -23.35 -3.70 13.42
CA ASN A 225 -24.65 -3.78 12.77
C ASN A 225 -24.78 -2.59 11.81
N LYS A 226 -24.56 -2.83 10.51
CA LYS A 226 -24.71 -1.85 9.44
C LYS A 226 -25.66 -2.40 8.38
N ASP A 227 -26.59 -1.58 7.90
CA ASP A 227 -27.55 -1.90 6.84
C ASP A 227 -28.32 -3.22 7.06
N ASP A 228 -28.82 -3.44 8.28
CA ASP A 228 -29.51 -4.67 8.71
C ASP A 228 -28.66 -5.95 8.58
N ARG A 229 -27.33 -5.82 8.51
CA ARG A 229 -26.38 -6.95 8.49
C ARG A 229 -25.55 -6.95 9.76
N VAL A 230 -25.70 -8.00 10.55
CA VAL A 230 -24.91 -8.23 11.76
C VAL A 230 -23.64 -9.01 11.43
N ARG A 231 -22.48 -8.47 11.84
CA ARG A 231 -21.18 -9.15 11.83
C ARG A 231 -20.62 -9.17 13.26
N THR A 232 -20.18 -10.34 13.72
CA THR A 232 -19.50 -10.51 15.02
C THR A 232 -18.04 -10.88 14.81
N ASP A 233 -17.28 -10.96 15.90
CA ASP A 233 -15.88 -11.42 15.89
C ASP A 233 -14.92 -10.49 15.12
N ILE A 234 -15.33 -9.24 14.92
CA ILE A 234 -14.50 -8.21 14.28
C ILE A 234 -13.40 -7.81 15.27
N THR A 235 -12.15 -7.85 14.83
CA THR A 235 -11.01 -7.41 15.64
C THR A 235 -10.74 -5.93 15.40
N ILE A 236 -10.04 -5.28 16.35
CA ILE A 236 -9.61 -3.89 16.19
C ILE A 236 -8.61 -3.76 15.01
N ILE A 237 -7.83 -4.81 14.73
CA ILE A 237 -6.96 -4.89 13.54
C ILE A 237 -7.80 -4.82 12.25
N SER A 238 -8.93 -5.56 12.17
CA SER A 238 -9.85 -5.46 11.05
C SER A 238 -10.44 -4.04 10.90
N THR A 239 -10.80 -3.39 12.02
CA THR A 239 -11.28 -2.00 12.03
C THR A 239 -10.23 -1.02 11.51
N ALA A 240 -9.00 -1.06 12.04
CA ALA A 240 -7.90 -0.22 11.58
C ALA A 240 -7.56 -0.46 10.10
N SER A 241 -7.65 -1.72 9.66
CA SER A 241 -7.43 -2.14 8.26
C SER A 241 -8.49 -1.54 7.33
N ARG A 242 -9.76 -1.62 7.70
CA ARG A 242 -10.89 -1.02 6.94
C ARG A 242 -10.73 0.49 6.77
N CYS A 243 -10.16 1.18 7.75
CA CYS A 243 -10.00 2.63 7.69
C CYS A 243 -8.63 3.06 7.11
N ALA A 244 -7.79 2.10 6.71
CA ALA A 244 -6.40 2.33 6.31
C ALA A 244 -5.65 3.24 7.31
N ASN A 245 -5.90 3.03 8.61
CA ASN A 245 -5.19 3.73 9.67
C ASN A 245 -3.88 2.99 9.95
N VAL A 246 -2.89 3.29 9.10
CA VAL A 246 -1.55 2.67 9.13
C VAL A 246 -0.89 2.79 10.50
N GLU A 247 -1.04 3.94 11.16
CA GLU A 247 -0.40 4.19 12.45
C GLU A 247 -1.07 3.38 13.57
N ALA A 248 -2.40 3.34 13.64
CA ALA A 248 -3.09 2.45 14.57
C ALA A 248 -2.77 0.97 14.31
N LEU A 249 -2.75 0.56 13.04
CA LEU A 249 -2.42 -0.81 12.66
C LEU A 249 -1.02 -1.23 13.13
N LYS A 250 -0.01 -0.39 12.93
CA LYS A 250 1.36 -0.66 13.43
C LYS A 250 1.37 -0.88 14.94
N VAL A 251 0.71 -0.02 15.72
CA VAL A 251 0.64 -0.17 17.18
C VAL A 251 -0.02 -1.48 17.59
N LEU A 252 -1.11 -1.86 16.92
CA LEU A 252 -1.85 -3.09 17.22
C LEU A 252 -1.03 -4.34 16.84
N LEU A 253 -0.35 -4.33 15.71
CA LEU A 253 0.55 -5.41 15.29
C LEU A 253 1.76 -5.53 16.22
N ASP A 254 2.35 -4.43 16.66
CA ASP A 254 3.41 -4.43 17.69
C ASP A 254 2.92 -5.08 18.99
N CYS A 255 1.68 -4.78 19.39
CA CYS A 255 1.05 -5.39 20.57
C CYS A 255 0.84 -6.90 20.39
N ALA A 256 0.37 -7.35 19.22
CA ALA A 256 0.21 -8.77 18.92
C ALA A 256 1.57 -9.51 18.84
N GLY A 257 2.60 -8.85 18.30
CA GLY A 257 3.95 -9.40 18.20
C GLY A 257 4.64 -9.63 19.54
N LYS A 258 4.28 -8.87 20.59
CA LYS A 258 4.85 -9.07 21.95
C LYS A 258 4.47 -10.41 22.60
N VAL A 259 3.43 -11.06 22.09
CA VAL A 259 2.98 -12.38 22.55
C VAL A 259 3.15 -13.45 21.47
N ASP A 260 4.02 -13.20 20.48
CA ASP A 260 4.26 -14.04 19.30
C ASP A 260 2.99 -14.41 18.51
N GLY A 261 1.92 -13.63 18.67
CA GLY A 261 0.59 -13.89 18.11
C GLY A 261 0.25 -13.07 16.86
N VAL A 262 1.24 -12.45 16.22
CA VAL A 262 1.00 -11.53 15.09
C VAL A 262 0.37 -12.24 13.88
N VAL A 263 0.79 -13.47 13.59
CA VAL A 263 0.23 -14.30 12.51
C VAL A 263 -1.24 -14.62 12.79
N ASP A 264 -1.55 -15.07 14.01
CA ASP A 264 -2.93 -15.34 14.43
C ASP A 264 -3.78 -14.08 14.38
N ALA A 265 -3.24 -12.95 14.81
CA ALA A 265 -3.93 -11.66 14.82
C ALA A 265 -4.34 -11.22 13.41
N VAL A 266 -3.47 -11.36 12.40
CA VAL A 266 -3.79 -11.04 10.99
C VAL A 266 -4.60 -12.12 10.28
N SER A 267 -4.66 -13.33 10.84
CA SER A 267 -5.46 -14.46 10.34
C SER A 267 -6.79 -14.65 11.06
N ASN A 268 -7.12 -13.80 12.04
CA ASN A 268 -8.40 -13.85 12.74
C ASN A 268 -9.55 -13.66 11.76
N ARG A 269 -10.56 -14.51 11.89
CA ARG A 269 -11.75 -14.51 11.06
C ARG A 269 -12.93 -13.97 11.85
N ASP A 270 -13.67 -13.06 11.24
CA ASP A 270 -14.97 -12.63 11.74
C ASP A 270 -16.06 -13.68 11.45
N SER A 271 -17.30 -13.39 11.84
CA SER A 271 -18.45 -14.29 11.60
C SER A 271 -18.72 -14.62 10.13
N TRP A 272 -18.14 -13.86 9.19
CA TRP A 272 -18.25 -14.09 7.76
C TRP A 272 -16.98 -14.70 7.16
N GLU A 273 -16.13 -15.25 8.01
CA GLU A 273 -14.82 -15.81 7.64
C GLU A 273 -13.86 -14.78 7.03
N SER A 274 -14.14 -13.47 7.15
CA SER A 274 -13.31 -12.40 6.61
C SER A 274 -12.15 -12.07 7.56
N MET A 275 -10.93 -12.07 7.00
CA MET A 275 -9.71 -11.64 7.67
C MET A 275 -9.45 -10.13 7.53
N PRO A 276 -8.60 -9.51 8.37
CA PRO A 276 -8.15 -8.12 8.21
C PRO A 276 -7.78 -7.71 6.78
N LEU A 277 -7.18 -8.60 6.00
CA LEU A 277 -6.83 -8.36 4.60
C LEU A 277 -8.05 -8.13 3.70
N HIS A 278 -9.17 -8.83 3.94
CA HIS A 278 -10.44 -8.59 3.25
C HIS A 278 -10.98 -7.19 3.59
N TRP A 279 -10.87 -6.79 4.85
CA TRP A 279 -11.31 -5.48 5.32
C TRP A 279 -10.46 -4.35 4.73
N ALA A 280 -9.13 -4.53 4.62
CA ALA A 280 -8.23 -3.57 3.95
C ALA A 280 -8.58 -3.33 2.46
N CYS A 281 -9.17 -4.32 1.79
CA CYS A 281 -9.59 -4.20 0.39
C CYS A 281 -11.00 -3.58 0.21
N GLN A 282 -11.70 -3.31 1.31
CA GLN A 282 -13.06 -2.78 1.37
C GLN A 282 -13.13 -1.34 1.91
N VAL A 283 -12.00 -0.63 1.98
CA VAL A 283 -11.93 0.74 2.52
C VAL A 283 -12.93 1.64 1.80
N SER A 284 -13.91 2.17 2.54
CA SER A 284 -14.98 3.01 1.98
C SER A 284 -14.40 4.27 1.34
N THR A 285 -14.92 4.61 0.17
CA THR A 285 -14.54 5.79 -0.61
C THR A 285 -15.59 6.90 -0.53
N GLU A 286 -16.54 6.77 0.42
CA GLU A 286 -17.63 7.69 0.67
C GLU A 286 -17.11 9.05 1.14
N GLY A 287 -16.79 9.87 0.15
CA GLY A 287 -16.73 11.32 0.22
C GLY A 287 -17.40 11.84 -1.04
N ASN A 288 -17.97 13.05 -0.99
CA ASN A 288 -18.57 13.67 -2.18
C ASN A 288 -17.57 13.62 -3.34
N PRO A 289 -17.83 12.88 -4.44
CA PRO A 289 -16.86 12.70 -5.52
C PRO A 289 -16.41 14.02 -6.16
N ARG A 290 -17.17 15.11 -5.94
CA ARG A 290 -16.90 16.46 -6.41
C ARG A 290 -15.89 17.22 -5.53
N GLU A 291 -15.66 16.80 -4.29
CA GLU A 291 -14.79 17.48 -3.31
C GLU A 291 -13.42 16.79 -3.16
N MET A 292 -13.26 15.59 -3.70
CA MET A 292 -12.06 14.78 -3.49
C MET A 292 -10.98 15.07 -4.55
N THR A 293 -9.92 15.79 -4.15
CA THR A 293 -8.80 16.15 -5.03
C THR A 293 -7.94 14.92 -5.39
N THR A 294 -7.13 15.04 -6.44
CA THR A 294 -6.21 13.96 -6.87
C THR A 294 -5.16 13.61 -5.83
N ASP A 295 -4.71 14.58 -5.04
CA ASP A 295 -3.65 14.39 -4.04
C ASP A 295 -4.18 13.68 -2.80
N VAL A 296 -5.37 14.05 -2.32
CA VAL A 296 -6.07 13.35 -1.22
C VAL A 296 -6.35 11.89 -1.59
N MET A 297 -6.72 11.64 -2.85
CA MET A 297 -6.89 10.28 -3.36
C MET A 297 -5.59 9.49 -3.37
N ARG A 298 -4.48 10.12 -3.81
CA ARG A 298 -3.17 9.47 -3.84
C ARG A 298 -2.71 9.09 -2.43
N GLU A 299 -2.85 10.00 -1.47
CA GLU A 299 -2.53 9.74 -0.07
C GLU A 299 -3.37 8.59 0.50
N LYS A 300 -4.68 8.59 0.24
CA LYS A 300 -5.58 7.51 0.67
C LYS A 300 -5.20 6.16 0.04
N LEU A 301 -4.92 6.13 -1.26
CA LEU A 301 -4.44 4.91 -1.94
C LEU A 301 -3.13 4.41 -1.36
N GLN A 302 -2.19 5.32 -1.07
CA GLN A 302 -0.91 4.96 -0.46
C GLN A 302 -1.11 4.33 0.92
N ARG A 303 -1.99 4.90 1.74
CA ARG A 303 -2.35 4.32 3.05
C ARG A 303 -2.94 2.91 2.92
N ILE A 304 -3.81 2.68 1.93
CA ILE A 304 -4.38 1.35 1.68
C ILE A 304 -3.30 0.36 1.25
N ILE A 305 -2.44 0.73 0.30
CA ILE A 305 -1.33 -0.12 -0.15
C ILE A 305 -0.41 -0.49 1.02
N THR A 306 -0.03 0.50 1.84
CA THR A 306 0.79 0.25 3.03
C THR A 306 0.09 -0.63 4.05
N THR A 307 -1.23 -0.51 4.22
CA THR A 307 -2.03 -1.39 5.10
C THR A 307 -1.99 -2.83 4.60
N VAL A 308 -2.23 -3.05 3.31
CA VAL A 308 -2.18 -4.38 2.67
C VAL A 308 -0.78 -4.99 2.80
N ASP A 309 0.26 -4.20 2.53
CA ASP A 309 1.66 -4.63 2.63
C ASP A 309 2.03 -5.06 4.06
N LEU A 310 1.64 -4.29 5.08
CA LEU A 310 1.87 -4.65 6.49
C LEU A 310 1.21 -5.98 6.86
N LEU A 311 -0.03 -6.21 6.43
CA LEU A 311 -0.77 -7.45 6.71
C LEU A 311 -0.13 -8.66 6.01
N LEU A 312 0.24 -8.52 4.73
CA LEU A 312 0.89 -9.58 3.96
C LEU A 312 2.32 -9.86 4.44
N GLY A 313 3.02 -8.84 4.93
CA GLY A 313 4.33 -8.98 5.57
C GLY A 313 4.24 -9.85 6.83
N CYS A 314 3.14 -9.76 7.57
CA CYS A 314 2.87 -10.60 8.75
C CYS A 314 2.45 -12.03 8.36
N ASN A 315 1.53 -12.18 7.41
CA ASN A 315 1.14 -13.49 6.90
C ASN A 315 0.72 -13.44 5.42
N SER A 316 1.58 -13.93 4.54
CA SER A 316 1.33 -13.97 3.09
C SER A 316 0.33 -15.04 2.66
N GLU A 317 0.07 -16.06 3.48
CA GLU A 317 -0.91 -17.12 3.15
C GLU A 317 -2.34 -16.59 3.08
N THR A 318 -2.60 -15.43 3.70
CA THR A 318 -3.92 -14.77 3.73
C THR A 318 -4.37 -14.27 2.36
N ILE A 319 -3.46 -14.09 1.40
CA ILE A 319 -3.71 -13.41 0.12
C ILE A 319 -4.80 -14.05 -0.75
N ASN A 320 -4.92 -15.38 -0.70
CA ASN A 320 -5.88 -16.18 -1.47
C ASN A 320 -6.97 -16.79 -0.60
N THR A 321 -7.04 -16.42 0.68
CA THR A 321 -8.09 -16.94 1.56
C THR A 321 -9.45 -16.46 1.11
N GLN A 322 -10.45 -17.33 1.24
CA GLN A 322 -11.84 -17.02 0.92
C GLN A 322 -12.61 -16.74 2.21
N ASP A 323 -13.57 -15.82 2.10
CA ASP A 323 -14.63 -15.59 3.08
C ASP A 323 -15.80 -16.58 2.91
N MET A 324 -16.86 -16.44 3.70
CA MET A 324 -18.03 -17.34 3.67
C MET A 324 -18.78 -17.32 2.33
N TYR A 325 -18.55 -16.31 1.49
CA TYR A 325 -19.16 -16.16 0.16
C TYR A 325 -18.22 -16.59 -0.96
N GLY A 326 -17.02 -17.10 -0.65
CA GLY A 326 -16.01 -17.48 -1.62
C GLY A 326 -15.19 -16.31 -2.18
N ASN A 327 -15.36 -15.09 -1.65
CA ASN A 327 -14.61 -13.93 -2.11
C ASN A 327 -13.23 -13.90 -1.45
N THR A 328 -12.21 -13.64 -2.26
CA THR A 328 -10.85 -13.34 -1.80
C THR A 328 -10.66 -11.83 -1.61
N PRO A 329 -9.56 -11.38 -0.97
CA PRO A 329 -9.22 -9.95 -0.93
C PRO A 329 -9.20 -9.28 -2.31
N LEU A 330 -8.76 -10.00 -3.36
CA LEU A 330 -8.79 -9.49 -4.74
C LEU A 330 -10.20 -9.24 -5.27
N HIS A 331 -11.18 -10.09 -4.92
CA HIS A 331 -12.57 -9.89 -5.33
C HIS A 331 -13.12 -8.56 -4.77
N TYR A 332 -12.79 -8.25 -3.52
CA TYR A 332 -13.15 -6.98 -2.89
C TYR A 332 -12.43 -5.79 -3.53
N ALA A 333 -11.13 -5.90 -3.80
CA ALA A 333 -10.40 -4.85 -4.51
C ALA A 333 -10.95 -4.60 -5.93
N ALA A 334 -11.35 -5.65 -6.65
CA ALA A 334 -11.98 -5.57 -7.96
C ALA A 334 -13.37 -4.91 -7.89
N LYS A 335 -14.15 -5.22 -6.85
CA LYS A 335 -15.45 -4.56 -6.61
C LYS A 335 -15.28 -3.07 -6.36
N THR A 336 -14.31 -2.68 -5.53
CA THR A 336 -13.97 -1.27 -5.27
C THR A 336 -13.48 -0.57 -6.54
N TYR A 337 -12.68 -1.26 -7.37
CA TYR A 337 -12.27 -0.76 -8.69
C TYR A 337 -13.47 -0.49 -9.62
N SER A 338 -14.42 -1.42 -9.72
CA SER A 338 -15.62 -1.27 -10.56
C SER A 338 -16.46 -0.05 -10.13
N ASN A 339 -16.60 0.16 -8.82
CA ASN A 339 -17.40 1.26 -8.27
C ASN A 339 -16.72 2.64 -8.37
N CYS A 340 -15.38 2.70 -8.46
CA CYS A 340 -14.62 3.95 -8.40
C CYS A 340 -13.73 4.25 -9.65
N GLY A 341 -13.70 3.36 -10.65
CA GLY A 341 -13.01 3.52 -11.93
C GLY A 341 -11.48 3.48 -11.86
N ARG A 342 -10.80 3.98 -12.93
CA ARG A 342 -9.33 3.95 -13.16
C ARG A 342 -8.46 4.44 -11.99
N LYS A 343 -9.03 5.16 -11.02
CA LYS A 343 -8.27 5.73 -9.89
C LYS A 343 -7.90 4.66 -8.84
N TYR A 344 -8.61 3.53 -8.77
CA TYR A 344 -8.30 2.42 -7.84
C TYR A 344 -7.53 1.27 -8.51
N THR A 345 -7.04 1.47 -9.74
CA THR A 345 -6.21 0.51 -10.47
C THR A 345 -4.97 0.12 -9.68
N ALA A 346 -4.40 1.03 -8.88
CA ALA A 346 -3.16 0.78 -8.13
C ALA A 346 -3.30 -0.34 -7.07
N ILE A 347 -4.41 -0.40 -6.33
CA ILE A 347 -4.64 -1.47 -5.33
C ILE A 347 -4.86 -2.81 -6.02
N TYR A 348 -5.64 -2.81 -7.10
CA TYR A 348 -5.87 -4.01 -7.91
C TYR A 348 -4.57 -4.52 -8.54
N GLN A 349 -3.75 -3.64 -9.12
CA GLN A 349 -2.42 -3.97 -9.64
C GLN A 349 -1.46 -4.42 -8.55
N PHE A 350 -1.49 -3.78 -7.38
CA PHE A 350 -0.66 -4.18 -6.24
C PHE A 350 -1.01 -5.60 -5.79
N LEU A 351 -2.29 -5.90 -5.55
CA LEU A 351 -2.71 -7.25 -5.18
C LEU A 351 -2.42 -8.27 -6.29
N LEU A 352 -2.59 -7.92 -7.57
CA LEU A 352 -2.17 -8.78 -8.68
C LEU A 352 -0.67 -9.05 -8.67
N SER A 353 0.15 -8.04 -8.42
CA SER A 353 1.61 -8.20 -8.31
C SER A 353 2.01 -9.06 -7.11
N MET A 354 1.23 -9.01 -6.01
CA MET A 354 1.45 -9.83 -4.81
C MET A 354 0.91 -11.25 -4.96
N MET A 355 -0.13 -11.46 -5.78
CA MET A 355 -0.73 -12.76 -6.11
C MET A 355 -0.02 -13.47 -7.26
N SER A 356 0.89 -12.77 -7.95
CA SER A 356 1.80 -13.39 -8.90
C SER A 356 2.70 -14.37 -8.12
N PRO A 357 2.96 -15.59 -8.64
CA PRO A 357 3.74 -16.58 -7.91
C PRO A 357 5.12 -16.03 -7.50
N GLY A 358 5.39 -16.07 -6.19
CA GLY A 358 6.63 -15.69 -5.53
C GLY A 358 6.56 -14.33 -4.84
N ARG A 359 6.90 -14.27 -3.53
CA ARG A 359 7.34 -13.02 -2.89
C ARG A 359 8.62 -12.60 -3.61
N ARG A 360 8.49 -11.82 -4.68
CA ARG A 360 9.66 -11.40 -5.45
C ARG A 360 10.36 -10.29 -4.68
N ASN A 361 11.45 -10.61 -3.98
CA ASN A 361 12.30 -9.58 -3.40
C ASN A 361 13.04 -8.88 -4.55
N LEU A 362 12.70 -7.62 -4.85
CA LEU A 362 13.37 -6.85 -5.90
C LEU A 362 14.79 -6.52 -5.44
N VAL A 363 15.78 -7.22 -5.99
CA VAL A 363 17.20 -7.09 -5.62
C VAL A 363 18.01 -6.29 -6.63
N PHE A 364 17.50 -6.12 -7.85
CA PHE A 364 18.12 -5.32 -8.89
C PHE A 364 17.06 -4.51 -9.62
N ASP A 365 17.24 -3.19 -9.67
CA ASP A 365 16.29 -2.27 -10.32
C ASP A 365 17.06 -1.16 -11.03
N GLU A 366 17.30 -1.34 -12.33
CA GLU A 366 17.94 -0.37 -13.21
C GLU A 366 16.89 0.31 -14.09
N GLN A 367 16.72 1.62 -13.91
CA GLN A 367 15.76 2.46 -14.62
C GLN A 367 16.41 3.42 -15.62
N PHE A 368 17.75 3.50 -15.69
CA PHE A 368 18.50 4.38 -16.59
C PHE A 368 18.09 5.87 -16.51
N HIS A 369 17.64 6.33 -15.34
CA HIS A 369 17.22 7.71 -15.10
C HIS A 369 18.40 8.69 -14.92
N THR A 370 19.62 8.19 -14.77
CA THR A 370 20.81 9.00 -14.53
C THR A 370 21.46 9.43 -15.84
N SER A 371 22.17 10.55 -15.83
CA SER A 371 22.90 11.05 -17.01
C SER A 371 24.18 10.26 -17.33
N THR A 372 24.54 9.29 -16.50
CA THR A 372 25.76 8.47 -16.64
C THR A 372 25.48 7.06 -16.18
N LEU A 373 26.02 6.07 -16.90
CA LEU A 373 25.88 4.66 -16.54
C LEU A 373 26.52 4.36 -15.19
N ASP A 374 25.80 3.65 -14.32
CA ASP A 374 26.32 3.24 -13.01
C ASP A 374 27.32 2.08 -13.17
N TYR A 375 28.61 2.39 -13.09
CA TYR A 375 29.69 1.40 -13.19
C TYR A 375 29.76 0.43 -11.99
N CYS A 376 29.02 0.68 -10.90
CA CYS A 376 28.85 -0.28 -9.82
C CYS A 376 27.84 -1.38 -10.18
N ARG A 377 27.05 -1.19 -11.23
CA ARG A 377 26.04 -2.15 -11.72
C ARG A 377 26.41 -2.75 -13.07
N TRP A 378 27.07 -1.97 -13.93
CA TRP A 378 27.32 -2.33 -15.32
C TRP A 378 28.79 -2.24 -15.73
N ILE A 379 29.15 -3.13 -16.65
CA ILE A 379 30.43 -3.17 -17.35
C ILE A 379 30.10 -2.94 -18.84
N PRO A 380 30.38 -1.75 -19.41
CA PRO A 380 30.08 -1.46 -20.81
C PRO A 380 31.19 -1.96 -21.75
N HIS A 381 31.55 -3.24 -21.61
CA HIS A 381 32.55 -3.89 -22.42
C HIS A 381 32.10 -5.32 -22.73
N TYR A 382 31.91 -5.65 -24.00
CA TYR A 382 31.53 -7.01 -24.41
C TYR A 382 32.72 -7.95 -24.30
N LEU A 383 32.62 -8.92 -23.37
CA LEU A 383 33.58 -10.01 -23.16
C LEU A 383 35.05 -9.56 -23.36
N PRO A 384 35.52 -8.55 -22.59
CA PRO A 384 36.77 -7.84 -22.87
C PRO A 384 38.01 -8.73 -22.81
N GLN A 385 37.92 -9.89 -22.16
CA GLN A 385 38.99 -10.88 -22.08
C GLN A 385 39.40 -11.46 -23.43
N TRP A 386 38.47 -11.59 -24.38
CA TRP A 386 38.73 -12.21 -25.68
C TRP A 386 39.28 -11.24 -26.73
N THR A 387 39.33 -9.94 -26.42
CA THR A 387 39.74 -8.90 -27.36
C THR A 387 40.55 -7.79 -26.69
N THR A 388 40.74 -6.65 -27.35
CA THR A 388 41.42 -5.48 -26.82
C THR A 388 40.42 -4.44 -26.29
N PRO A 389 40.81 -3.57 -25.34
CA PRO A 389 39.89 -2.59 -24.73
C PRO A 389 39.14 -1.69 -25.74
N PRO A 390 39.75 -1.17 -26.83
CA PRO A 390 39.02 -0.39 -27.83
C PRO A 390 37.96 -1.20 -28.61
N ARG A 391 38.12 -2.52 -28.69
CA ARG A 391 37.22 -3.43 -29.44
C ARG A 391 36.05 -3.94 -28.61
N SER A 392 36.22 -4.03 -27.29
CA SER A 392 35.14 -4.43 -26.38
C SER A 392 34.27 -3.26 -25.92
N LYS A 393 34.80 -2.04 -25.89
CA LYS A 393 34.11 -0.86 -25.35
C LYS A 393 32.79 -0.59 -26.09
N ALA A 394 31.70 -0.60 -25.35
CA ALA A 394 30.39 -0.25 -25.86
C ALA A 394 30.25 1.26 -26.10
N ARG A 395 29.44 1.61 -27.09
CA ARG A 395 28.93 2.97 -27.29
C ARG A 395 27.44 2.96 -26.96
N TYR A 396 27.00 3.96 -26.20
CA TYR A 396 25.61 4.09 -25.76
C TYR A 396 25.27 5.56 -25.48
N VAL A 397 23.98 5.85 -25.46
CA VAL A 397 23.39 7.13 -25.05
C VAL A 397 22.34 6.86 -23.98
N LEU A 398 22.28 7.73 -22.96
CA LEU A 398 21.26 7.73 -21.92
C LEU A 398 20.34 8.94 -22.15
N GLU A 399 19.13 8.69 -22.65
CA GLU A 399 18.13 9.71 -22.98
C GLU A 399 16.73 9.17 -22.67
N ASP A 400 15.82 10.07 -22.29
CA ASP A 400 14.39 9.76 -22.04
C ASP A 400 14.14 8.57 -21.11
N SER A 401 14.89 8.46 -20.02
CA SER A 401 14.78 7.34 -19.06
C SER A 401 14.99 5.97 -19.72
N SER A 402 15.94 5.89 -20.66
CA SER A 402 16.32 4.65 -21.36
C SER A 402 17.80 4.66 -21.73
N LEU A 403 18.38 3.47 -21.89
CA LEU A 403 19.70 3.30 -22.48
C LEU A 403 19.56 2.84 -23.93
N GLN A 404 20.15 3.58 -24.85
CA GLN A 404 20.28 3.18 -26.25
C GLN A 404 21.70 2.69 -26.51
N LEU A 405 21.87 1.39 -26.77
CA LEU A 405 23.12 0.85 -27.30
C LEU A 405 23.31 1.33 -28.73
N GLN A 406 24.55 1.67 -29.10
CA GLN A 406 24.88 2.19 -30.42
C GLN A 406 26.07 1.46 -31.03
N ILE A 407 26.01 1.19 -32.33
CA ILE A 407 27.18 0.83 -33.15
C ILE A 407 27.39 1.95 -34.16
N HIS A 408 28.62 2.47 -34.24
CA HIS A 408 28.98 3.54 -35.16
C HIS A 408 29.81 3.01 -36.34
N ALA A 409 29.86 3.78 -37.43
CA ALA A 409 30.54 3.38 -38.66
C ALA A 409 32.03 3.03 -38.46
N ASP A 410 32.68 3.74 -37.55
CA ASP A 410 34.10 3.60 -37.18
C ASP A 410 34.34 2.59 -36.06
N GLN A 411 33.30 1.97 -35.50
CA GLN A 411 33.46 0.96 -34.45
C GLN A 411 34.28 -0.22 -34.99
N PRO A 412 35.35 -0.66 -34.31
CA PRO A 412 36.13 -1.78 -34.77
C PRO A 412 35.32 -3.09 -34.63
N VAL A 413 35.64 -4.08 -35.46
CA VAL A 413 35.13 -5.44 -35.27
C VAL A 413 35.57 -5.96 -33.90
N TRP A 414 34.69 -6.66 -33.18
CA TRP A 414 34.99 -7.11 -31.82
C TRP A 414 36.15 -8.10 -31.81
N LEU A 415 36.04 -9.17 -32.61
CA LEU A 415 37.07 -10.18 -32.77
C LEU A 415 37.21 -10.49 -34.29
N PRO A 416 38.32 -10.10 -34.95
CA PRO A 416 38.47 -10.26 -36.40
C PRO A 416 38.32 -11.69 -36.94
N LEU A 417 38.60 -12.70 -36.11
CA LEU A 417 38.45 -14.11 -36.48
C LEU A 417 37.03 -14.65 -36.28
N ASP A 418 36.11 -13.79 -35.83
CA ASP A 418 34.76 -14.17 -35.44
C ASP A 418 33.71 -13.35 -36.18
N SER A 419 33.33 -13.86 -37.35
CA SER A 419 32.26 -13.35 -38.23
C SER A 419 32.34 -11.86 -38.63
N ASN A 420 33.43 -11.15 -38.31
CA ASN A 420 33.56 -9.70 -38.49
C ASN A 420 32.41 -8.89 -37.85
N LEU A 421 31.80 -9.43 -36.79
CA LEU A 421 30.71 -8.75 -36.08
C LEU A 421 31.21 -7.51 -35.33
N ARG A 422 30.32 -6.56 -35.12
CA ARG A 422 30.48 -5.45 -34.17
C ARG A 422 29.42 -5.59 -33.10
N VAL A 423 29.75 -5.11 -31.91
CA VAL A 423 28.88 -5.25 -30.74
C VAL A 423 29.04 -4.08 -29.80
N SER A 424 27.93 -3.64 -29.24
CA SER A 424 27.88 -2.79 -28.05
C SER A 424 27.07 -3.53 -26.99
N ASN A 425 27.63 -3.62 -25.78
CA ASN A 425 27.12 -4.46 -24.69
C ASN A 425 27.09 -3.69 -23.37
N ILE A 426 26.16 -4.09 -22.50
CA ILE A 426 26.32 -3.93 -21.06
C ILE A 426 26.20 -5.31 -20.38
N GLN A 427 27.11 -5.61 -19.45
CA GLN A 427 27.10 -6.85 -18.67
C GLN A 427 27.33 -6.61 -17.17
N THR A 428 26.86 -7.53 -16.33
CA THR A 428 26.92 -7.37 -14.86
C THR A 428 28.04 -8.15 -14.18
N ALA A 429 28.81 -8.95 -14.92
CA ALA A 429 30.01 -9.60 -14.40
C ALA A 429 31.10 -9.70 -15.48
N VAL A 430 32.31 -10.08 -15.09
CA VAL A 430 33.38 -10.50 -16.02
C VAL A 430 34.36 -11.39 -15.28
N PHE A 431 34.81 -12.47 -15.93
CA PHE A 431 35.91 -13.29 -15.47
C PHE A 431 36.90 -13.58 -16.61
N SER A 432 38.18 -13.60 -16.25
CA SER A 432 39.29 -13.83 -17.16
C SER A 432 40.43 -14.53 -16.43
N GLY A 433 41.03 -15.52 -17.08
CA GLY A 433 42.32 -16.08 -16.67
C GLY A 433 43.49 -15.15 -17.02
N THR A 434 44.70 -15.69 -16.95
CA THR A 434 45.89 -14.96 -17.40
C THR A 434 45.88 -14.79 -18.92
N GLU A 435 46.53 -13.75 -19.41
CA GLU A 435 46.75 -13.57 -20.85
C GLU A 435 47.39 -14.82 -21.47
N GLY A 436 46.92 -15.23 -22.65
CA GLY A 436 47.35 -16.46 -23.30
C GLY A 436 46.67 -17.75 -22.80
N SER A 437 45.88 -17.70 -21.72
CA SER A 437 45.09 -18.85 -21.27
C SER A 437 43.79 -19.00 -22.05
N SER A 438 43.18 -20.19 -22.01
CA SER A 438 41.83 -20.44 -22.54
C SER A 438 40.72 -20.20 -21.51
N ARG A 439 41.02 -19.68 -20.31
CA ARG A 439 40.02 -19.50 -19.24
C ARG A 439 39.40 -18.11 -19.29
N GLY A 440 38.08 -18.05 -19.34
CA GLY A 440 37.31 -16.82 -19.30
C GLY A 440 35.83 -17.11 -19.46
N THR A 441 35.01 -16.10 -19.17
CA THR A 441 33.55 -16.15 -19.33
C THR A 441 33.15 -16.31 -20.80
N HIS A 442 32.10 -17.09 -21.02
CA HIS A 442 31.39 -17.32 -22.27
C HIS A 442 32.33 -17.75 -23.40
N ARG A 443 32.84 -18.99 -23.30
CA ARG A 443 33.67 -19.60 -24.33
C ARG A 443 32.83 -20.18 -25.46
N HIS A 444 32.23 -19.31 -26.28
CA HIS A 444 31.38 -19.72 -27.41
C HIS A 444 32.15 -20.45 -28.52
N ARG A 445 33.49 -20.49 -28.46
CA ARG A 445 34.38 -21.25 -29.35
C ARG A 445 35.54 -21.88 -28.57
N ASP A 446 36.02 -23.01 -29.07
CA ASP A 446 37.11 -23.78 -28.45
C ASP A 446 38.49 -23.13 -28.62
N ASP A 447 38.66 -22.26 -29.62
CA ASP A 447 39.93 -21.64 -29.99
C ASP A 447 40.17 -20.26 -29.32
N LEU A 448 39.31 -19.86 -28.39
CA LEU A 448 39.44 -18.58 -27.69
C LEU A 448 40.62 -18.57 -26.73
N VAL A 449 41.39 -17.49 -26.81
CA VAL A 449 42.55 -17.23 -25.96
C VAL A 449 42.43 -15.83 -25.40
N VAL A 450 42.64 -15.69 -24.08
CA VAL A 450 42.59 -14.40 -23.39
C VAL A 450 43.62 -13.45 -24.01
N LYS A 451 43.14 -12.34 -24.56
CA LYS A 451 43.94 -11.24 -25.13
C LYS A 451 44.20 -10.13 -24.14
N THR A 452 43.24 -9.84 -23.27
CA THR A 452 43.38 -8.79 -22.25
C THR A 452 42.89 -9.33 -20.93
N SER A 453 43.79 -9.66 -19.99
CA SER A 453 43.38 -10.15 -18.67
C SER A 453 42.50 -9.11 -17.96
N GLN A 454 41.42 -9.57 -17.32
CA GLN A 454 40.45 -8.75 -16.61
C GLN A 454 40.40 -9.13 -15.13
N PRO A 455 40.33 -8.16 -14.20
CA PRO A 455 39.98 -8.48 -12.83
C PRO A 455 38.55 -9.03 -12.78
N THR A 456 38.33 -10.08 -12.00
CA THR A 456 36.99 -10.60 -11.78
C THR A 456 36.11 -9.55 -11.12
N ARG A 457 34.97 -9.26 -11.72
CA ARG A 457 33.94 -8.38 -11.15
C ARG A 457 32.61 -9.09 -11.21
N LYS A 458 31.88 -9.10 -10.10
CA LYS A 458 30.52 -9.64 -9.97
C LYS A 458 29.65 -8.54 -9.37
N LEU A 459 28.90 -7.84 -10.21
CA LEU A 459 28.10 -6.67 -9.79
C LEU A 459 26.68 -7.10 -9.44
N TYR A 460 26.02 -7.77 -10.38
CA TYR A 460 24.73 -8.43 -10.16
C TYR A 460 24.77 -9.81 -10.78
N THR A 461 24.67 -10.85 -9.95
CA THR A 461 24.84 -12.24 -10.37
C THR A 461 23.75 -13.13 -9.81
N PRO A 462 22.53 -13.11 -10.40
CA PRO A 462 21.41 -13.87 -9.88
C PRO A 462 21.66 -15.38 -9.91
N ARG A 463 21.03 -16.08 -8.97
CA ARG A 463 21.07 -17.54 -8.82
C ARG A 463 19.66 -18.04 -8.53
N ALA A 464 19.35 -19.25 -8.96
CA ALA A 464 18.06 -19.89 -8.66
C ALA A 464 17.78 -19.92 -7.13
N PRO A 465 16.54 -19.70 -6.69
CA PRO A 465 15.38 -19.30 -7.50
C PRO A 465 15.37 -17.79 -7.77
N ALA A 466 15.19 -17.39 -9.04
CA ALA A 466 15.26 -15.98 -9.45
C ALA A 466 14.40 -15.66 -10.68
N ARG A 467 14.09 -14.36 -10.83
CA ARG A 467 13.54 -13.76 -12.05
C ARG A 467 14.46 -12.64 -12.52
N VAL A 468 14.69 -12.55 -13.82
CA VAL A 468 15.26 -11.35 -14.45
C VAL A 468 14.39 -10.96 -15.63
N GLU A 469 14.12 -9.67 -15.78
CA GLU A 469 13.44 -9.14 -16.95
C GLU A 469 14.09 -7.85 -17.46
N ALA A 470 13.90 -7.59 -18.75
CA ALA A 470 14.27 -6.33 -19.38
C ALA A 470 13.15 -5.87 -20.30
N ARG A 471 12.91 -4.55 -20.30
CA ARG A 471 12.04 -3.92 -21.29
C ARG A 471 12.87 -3.45 -22.47
N LEU A 472 12.66 -4.01 -23.65
CA LEU A 472 13.52 -3.82 -24.82
C LEU A 472 12.72 -3.34 -26.03
N ARG A 473 13.41 -2.68 -26.96
CA ARG A 473 12.88 -2.29 -28.27
C ARG A 473 13.96 -2.44 -29.34
N ALA A 474 13.72 -3.33 -30.31
CA ALA A 474 14.66 -3.63 -31.39
C ALA A 474 14.55 -2.62 -32.56
N ARG A 475 15.31 -2.88 -33.63
CA ARG A 475 15.23 -2.17 -34.91
C ARG A 475 15.08 -3.17 -36.05
N ASP A 476 14.31 -2.78 -37.06
CA ASP A 476 14.00 -3.54 -38.27
C ASP A 476 15.13 -3.49 -39.32
N ASP A 477 16.36 -3.65 -38.86
CA ASP A 477 17.53 -3.70 -39.72
C ASP A 477 18.04 -5.14 -39.84
N PRO A 478 18.09 -5.71 -41.05
CA PRO A 478 18.48 -7.11 -41.25
C PRO A 478 19.92 -7.43 -40.85
N THR A 479 20.75 -6.42 -40.58
CA THR A 479 22.11 -6.61 -40.04
C THR A 479 22.15 -6.75 -38.52
N LEU A 480 21.07 -6.42 -37.82
CA LEU A 480 21.07 -6.28 -36.37
C LEU A 480 20.46 -7.47 -35.65
N MET A 481 20.97 -7.71 -34.44
CA MET A 481 20.29 -8.50 -33.43
C MET A 481 20.42 -7.79 -32.08
N LEU A 482 19.29 -7.54 -31.43
CA LEU A 482 19.26 -7.17 -30.01
C LEU A 482 19.05 -8.44 -29.20
N ALA A 483 19.97 -8.76 -28.30
CA ALA A 483 19.94 -9.97 -27.51
C ALA A 483 19.92 -9.67 -26.01
N PHE A 484 19.21 -10.52 -25.27
CA PHE A 484 19.16 -10.52 -23.82
C PHE A 484 19.27 -11.95 -23.32
N TRP A 485 20.33 -12.22 -22.56
CA TRP A 485 20.63 -13.54 -22.04
C TRP A 485 21.33 -13.47 -20.69
N LEU A 486 21.33 -14.61 -20.00
CA LEU A 486 22.06 -14.83 -18.77
C LEU A 486 23.09 -15.93 -19.00
N VAL A 487 24.36 -15.69 -18.67
CA VAL A 487 25.43 -16.68 -18.88
C VAL A 487 26.18 -16.97 -17.59
N GLY A 488 26.62 -18.21 -17.43
CA GLY A 488 27.50 -18.60 -16.33
C GLY A 488 28.81 -17.80 -16.33
N ILE A 489 29.36 -17.55 -15.14
CA ILE A 489 30.53 -16.67 -14.98
C ILE A 489 31.83 -17.42 -15.29
N GLU A 490 31.86 -18.73 -15.03
CA GLU A 490 32.99 -19.65 -15.28
C GLU A 490 34.25 -19.35 -14.44
N ASP A 491 34.11 -18.59 -13.35
CA ASP A 491 35.23 -18.24 -12.47
C ASP A 491 35.67 -19.41 -11.58
N LYS A 492 34.70 -20.19 -11.08
CA LYS A 492 34.97 -21.39 -10.28
C LYS A 492 35.36 -22.56 -11.18
N GLU A 493 34.46 -22.96 -12.08
CA GLU A 493 34.67 -24.12 -12.97
C GLU A 493 34.36 -23.77 -14.44
N PRO A 494 35.15 -24.27 -15.41
CA PRO A 494 34.88 -24.06 -16.84
C PRO A 494 33.53 -24.62 -17.30
N SER A 495 32.99 -25.64 -16.63
CA SER A 495 31.69 -26.24 -16.97
C SER A 495 30.49 -25.41 -16.52
N GLU A 496 30.69 -24.35 -15.72
CA GLU A 496 29.60 -23.42 -15.33
C GLU A 496 29.30 -22.42 -16.47
N SER A 497 29.06 -22.93 -17.68
CA SER A 497 29.01 -22.16 -18.93
C SER A 497 27.62 -22.05 -19.58
N GLY A 498 26.58 -22.56 -18.93
CA GLY A 498 25.22 -22.56 -19.44
C GLY A 498 24.67 -21.15 -19.66
N GLU A 499 23.75 -21.04 -20.61
CA GLU A 499 23.09 -19.80 -21.01
C GLU A 499 21.57 -19.95 -20.95
N ILE A 500 20.90 -18.99 -20.30
CA ILE A 500 19.47 -18.74 -20.50
C ILE A 500 19.34 -17.66 -21.56
N CYS A 501 18.97 -18.05 -22.78
CA CYS A 501 18.71 -17.15 -23.89
C CYS A 501 17.26 -16.64 -23.79
N ILE A 502 17.07 -15.45 -23.22
CA ILE A 502 15.73 -14.90 -22.97
C ILE A 502 15.12 -14.39 -24.27
N ALA A 503 15.90 -13.69 -25.09
CA ALA A 503 15.48 -13.26 -26.42
C ALA A 503 16.67 -12.96 -27.34
N GLU A 504 16.63 -13.48 -28.56
CA GLU A 504 17.39 -13.01 -29.73
C GLU A 504 16.42 -12.39 -30.74
N LEU A 505 16.50 -11.06 -30.91
CA LEU A 505 15.61 -10.27 -31.77
C LEU A 505 16.34 -9.85 -33.04
N PHE A 506 16.26 -10.67 -34.08
CA PHE A 506 16.87 -10.40 -35.39
C PHE A 506 16.06 -9.35 -36.15
N GLY A 507 16.71 -8.32 -36.69
CA GLY A 507 16.02 -7.18 -37.30
C GLY A 507 15.26 -7.49 -38.60
N ASP A 508 15.54 -8.60 -39.28
CA ASP A 508 14.70 -9.09 -40.38
C ASP A 508 13.51 -9.96 -39.90
N LYS A 509 13.41 -10.22 -38.59
CA LYS A 509 12.38 -11.03 -37.93
C LYS A 509 11.55 -10.26 -36.90
N VAL A 510 11.86 -8.97 -36.62
CA VAL A 510 11.19 -8.20 -35.55
C VAL A 510 9.84 -7.59 -35.93
N ARG A 511 9.50 -7.53 -37.23
CA ARG A 511 8.19 -7.06 -37.71
C ARG A 511 7.42 -8.18 -38.39
N ARG A 512 6.11 -7.98 -38.48
CA ARG A 512 5.25 -8.66 -39.44
C ARG A 512 5.78 -8.45 -40.85
N ASP A 513 5.79 -9.50 -41.65
CA ASP A 513 5.97 -9.42 -43.10
C ASP A 513 4.79 -10.08 -43.83
N THR A 514 4.90 -10.26 -45.14
CA THR A 514 3.84 -10.87 -45.95
C THR A 514 3.66 -12.37 -45.71
N GLU A 515 4.66 -13.05 -45.13
CA GLU A 515 4.69 -14.50 -44.92
C GLU A 515 4.50 -14.89 -43.45
N ARG A 516 4.70 -13.96 -42.51
CA ARG A 516 4.67 -14.18 -41.06
C ARG A 516 3.80 -13.15 -40.35
N ASP A 517 2.83 -13.64 -39.59
CA ASP A 517 1.86 -12.81 -38.86
C ASP A 517 2.41 -12.29 -37.51
N GLY A 518 3.65 -11.82 -37.46
CA GLY A 518 4.27 -11.25 -36.26
C GLY A 518 5.77 -11.50 -36.18
N ALA A 519 6.38 -11.05 -35.08
CA ALA A 519 7.82 -11.22 -34.87
C ALA A 519 8.20 -12.67 -34.53
N GLU A 520 9.37 -13.11 -35.00
CA GLU A 520 10.01 -14.35 -34.59
C GLU A 520 11.10 -14.04 -33.55
N ILE A 521 11.06 -14.75 -32.42
CA ILE A 521 12.01 -14.61 -31.31
C ILE A 521 12.67 -15.96 -31.09
N SER A 522 14.00 -15.99 -31.02
CA SER A 522 14.72 -17.20 -30.58
C SER A 522 14.98 -17.12 -29.08
N LEU A 523 14.64 -18.20 -28.36
CA LEU A 523 14.73 -18.26 -26.90
C LEU A 523 14.97 -19.70 -26.41
N GLY A 524 15.48 -19.87 -25.20
CA GLY A 524 15.70 -21.18 -24.61
C GLY A 524 16.91 -21.27 -23.68
N VAL A 525 17.50 -22.46 -23.60
CA VAL A 525 18.71 -22.75 -22.82
C VAL A 525 19.76 -23.35 -23.76
N LYS A 526 21.00 -22.84 -23.69
CA LYS A 526 22.16 -23.43 -24.38
C LYS A 526 23.11 -24.00 -23.34
N ALA A 527 23.57 -25.24 -23.55
CA ALA A 527 24.47 -25.93 -22.66
C ALA A 527 25.91 -25.39 -22.75
N HIS A 528 26.32 -24.97 -23.95
CA HIS A 528 27.72 -24.66 -24.27
C HIS A 528 28.64 -25.82 -23.84
N HIS A 529 29.43 -25.64 -22.79
CA HIS A 529 30.35 -26.65 -22.24
C HIS A 529 29.86 -27.29 -20.93
N ASP A 530 28.61 -27.03 -20.53
CA ASP A 530 28.03 -27.60 -19.31
C ASP A 530 27.49 -29.02 -19.59
N PRO A 531 28.11 -30.08 -19.05
CA PRO A 531 27.67 -31.45 -19.28
C PRO A 531 26.36 -31.80 -18.57
N ALA A 532 25.88 -30.96 -17.64
CA ALA A 532 24.62 -31.16 -16.94
C ALA A 532 23.41 -30.60 -17.70
N LEU A 533 23.64 -29.88 -18.81
CA LEU A 533 22.60 -29.26 -19.62
C LEU A 533 22.56 -29.86 -21.02
N VAL A 534 21.42 -29.69 -21.68
CA VAL A 534 21.24 -29.96 -23.11
C VAL A 534 20.72 -28.71 -23.80
N ASP A 535 21.05 -28.54 -25.09
CA ASP A 535 20.52 -27.42 -25.87
C ASP A 535 19.01 -27.57 -26.07
N ILE A 536 18.25 -26.60 -25.56
CA ILE A 536 16.80 -26.47 -25.74
C ILE A 536 16.53 -25.06 -26.25
N MET A 537 16.60 -24.87 -27.57
CA MET A 537 16.31 -23.60 -28.23
C MET A 537 15.06 -23.72 -29.11
N GLU A 538 14.24 -22.67 -29.12
CA GLU A 538 13.03 -22.59 -29.94
C GLU A 538 12.94 -21.24 -30.64
N LYS A 539 12.35 -21.24 -31.84
CA LYS A 539 11.97 -20.04 -32.58
C LYS A 539 10.46 -19.90 -32.50
N VAL A 540 10.00 -18.90 -31.76
CA VAL A 540 8.57 -18.66 -31.51
C VAL A 540 8.10 -17.51 -32.38
N ILE A 541 7.02 -17.70 -33.13
CA ILE A 541 6.34 -16.62 -33.86
C ILE A 541 5.18 -16.12 -32.98
N LEU A 542 5.20 -14.84 -32.62
CA LEU A 542 4.17 -14.23 -31.77
C LEU A 542 3.13 -13.48 -32.64
N PRO A 543 1.87 -13.96 -32.74
CA PRO A 543 0.87 -13.34 -33.59
C PRO A 543 0.57 -11.89 -33.21
N GLY A 544 0.60 -10.98 -34.19
CA GLY A 544 0.33 -9.55 -33.97
C GLY A 544 1.39 -8.79 -33.17
N PHE A 545 2.55 -9.40 -32.91
CA PHE A 545 3.65 -8.81 -32.14
C PHE A 545 4.61 -8.04 -33.05
N ASP A 546 5.03 -6.84 -32.62
CA ASP A 546 6.05 -6.02 -33.29
C ASP A 546 7.18 -5.69 -32.30
N ALA A 547 8.31 -6.38 -32.42
CA ALA A 547 9.46 -6.17 -31.52
C ALA A 547 10.19 -4.82 -31.75
N THR A 548 9.72 -3.98 -32.70
CA THR A 548 10.12 -2.58 -32.82
C THR A 548 9.34 -1.64 -31.90
N ASP A 549 8.31 -2.14 -31.21
CA ASP A 549 7.68 -1.51 -30.05
C ASP A 549 8.34 -1.97 -28.74
N TRP A 550 7.92 -1.37 -27.62
CA TRP A 550 8.44 -1.71 -26.30
C TRP A 550 7.76 -2.96 -25.72
N HIS A 551 8.55 -3.99 -25.46
CA HIS A 551 8.07 -5.25 -24.88
C HIS A 551 8.92 -5.69 -23.69
N ILE A 552 8.36 -6.54 -22.84
CA ILE A 552 9.02 -7.11 -21.67
C ILE A 552 9.45 -8.53 -21.99
N TYR A 553 10.73 -8.83 -21.76
CA TYR A 553 11.30 -10.16 -21.94
C TYR A 553 11.83 -10.62 -20.58
N ALA A 554 11.48 -11.83 -20.14
CA ALA A 554 11.85 -12.30 -18.82
C ALA A 554 12.17 -13.79 -18.78
N ALA A 555 13.00 -14.19 -17.82
CA ALA A 555 13.14 -15.57 -17.40
C ALA A 555 12.93 -15.71 -15.90
N GLU A 556 12.25 -16.76 -15.50
CA GLU A 556 12.16 -17.27 -14.14
C GLU A 556 12.78 -18.65 -14.11
N TRP A 557 13.59 -18.96 -13.11
CA TRP A 557 14.12 -20.31 -12.95
C TRP A 557 14.28 -20.67 -11.49
N ASP A 558 14.06 -21.95 -11.20
CA ASP A 558 14.20 -22.55 -9.88
C ASP A 558 15.18 -23.73 -9.94
N GLU A 559 15.17 -24.64 -8.98
CA GLU A 559 16.09 -25.78 -8.98
C GLU A 559 15.83 -26.82 -10.09
N THR A 560 14.68 -26.75 -10.77
CA THR A 560 14.16 -27.79 -11.65
C THR A 560 13.92 -27.35 -13.09
N GLU A 561 13.49 -26.11 -13.31
CA GLU A 561 13.12 -25.63 -14.63
C GLU A 561 13.46 -24.15 -14.86
N VAL A 562 13.55 -23.80 -16.15
CA VAL A 562 13.64 -22.42 -16.65
C VAL A 562 12.36 -22.12 -17.44
N ARG A 563 11.69 -21.02 -17.10
CA ARG A 563 10.48 -20.51 -17.76
C ARG A 563 10.79 -19.14 -18.38
N ILE A 564 10.50 -18.99 -19.67
CA ILE A 564 10.76 -17.76 -20.44
C ILE A 564 9.44 -17.11 -20.85
N TYR A 565 9.35 -15.80 -20.65
CA TYR A 565 8.15 -14.99 -20.84
C TYR A 565 8.41 -13.82 -21.80
N VAL A 566 7.36 -13.48 -22.54
CA VAL A 566 7.26 -12.24 -23.32
C VAL A 566 5.95 -11.55 -22.95
N ASP A 567 6.00 -10.30 -22.52
CA ASP A 567 4.86 -9.54 -21.96
C ASP A 567 4.06 -10.34 -20.91
N ASP A 568 4.79 -10.96 -19.97
CA ASP A 568 4.28 -11.85 -18.92
C ASP A 568 3.49 -13.08 -19.42
N GLN A 569 3.49 -13.34 -20.73
CA GLN A 569 2.96 -14.57 -21.31
C GLN A 569 4.08 -15.62 -21.40
N LEU A 570 3.86 -16.78 -20.80
CA LEU A 570 4.79 -17.91 -20.85
C LEU A 570 4.95 -18.40 -22.30
N GLN A 571 6.17 -18.34 -22.82
CA GLN A 571 6.51 -18.81 -24.17
C GLN A 571 7.18 -20.19 -24.14
N LYS A 572 8.01 -20.45 -23.13
CA LYS A 572 8.77 -21.71 -23.05
C LYS A 572 9.01 -22.14 -21.62
N THR A 573 8.91 -23.45 -21.41
CA THR A 573 9.46 -24.14 -20.23
C THR A 573 10.54 -25.11 -20.70
N CYS A 574 11.72 -25.02 -20.10
CA CYS A 574 12.82 -25.96 -20.25
C CYS A 574 12.95 -26.73 -18.93
N THR A 575 12.68 -28.03 -18.93
CA THR A 575 12.77 -28.89 -17.73
C THR A 575 14.23 -29.27 -17.42
N GLN A 576 15.03 -28.25 -17.18
CA GLN A 576 16.41 -28.29 -16.68
C GLN A 576 16.69 -26.94 -16.00
N SER A 577 17.72 -26.87 -15.16
CA SER A 577 18.05 -25.62 -14.47
C SER A 577 19.56 -25.42 -14.35
N ILE A 578 19.94 -24.14 -14.34
CA ILE A 578 21.30 -23.67 -14.08
C ILE A 578 21.43 -23.34 -12.59
N LYS A 579 22.32 -24.07 -11.90
CA LYS A 579 22.41 -24.07 -10.42
C LYS A 579 23.53 -23.19 -9.84
N TYR A 580 24.19 -22.43 -10.70
CA TYR A 580 25.29 -21.52 -10.37
C TYR A 580 24.92 -20.07 -10.67
N GLU A 581 25.81 -19.15 -10.30
CA GLU A 581 25.64 -17.72 -10.54
C GLU A 581 25.68 -17.41 -12.04
N LEU A 582 24.67 -16.67 -12.50
CA LEU A 582 24.59 -16.16 -13.86
C LEU A 582 24.90 -14.67 -13.86
N GLN A 583 25.39 -14.13 -14.96
CA GLN A 583 25.46 -12.69 -15.20
C GLN A 583 24.44 -12.28 -16.25
N VAL A 584 23.95 -11.04 -16.15
CA VAL A 584 23.08 -10.43 -17.15
C VAL A 584 23.94 -9.83 -18.26
N MET A 585 23.57 -10.07 -19.52
CA MET A 585 24.13 -9.34 -20.66
C MET A 585 23.02 -8.91 -21.61
N ILE A 586 23.11 -7.66 -22.08
CA ILE A 586 22.27 -7.14 -23.16
C ILE A 586 23.19 -6.60 -24.25
N ASP A 587 22.98 -7.11 -25.46
CA ASP A 587 23.90 -6.98 -26.57
C ASP A 587 23.20 -6.45 -27.81
N LEU A 588 23.76 -5.42 -28.44
CA LEU A 588 23.42 -5.03 -29.79
C LEU A 588 24.52 -5.53 -30.71
N PHE A 589 24.21 -6.48 -31.58
CA PHE A 589 25.11 -7.01 -32.60
C PHE A 589 24.82 -6.40 -33.97
N GLU A 590 25.87 -6.19 -34.76
CA GLU A 590 25.80 -5.95 -36.20
C GLU A 590 26.59 -7.04 -36.94
N PHE A 591 25.87 -7.84 -37.73
CA PHE A 591 26.43 -8.84 -38.64
C PHE A 591 26.67 -8.23 -40.03
N PRO A 592 27.79 -8.57 -40.70
CA PRO A 592 28.05 -8.08 -42.05
C PRO A 592 27.18 -8.78 -43.10
N LEU A 593 26.27 -8.05 -43.76
CA LEU A 593 25.56 -8.52 -44.96
C LEU A 593 26.35 -8.31 -46.27
N LYS A 594 27.27 -7.34 -46.28
CA LYS A 594 28.16 -6.99 -47.40
C LYS A 594 29.54 -6.61 -46.86
N GLU A 595 30.58 -6.71 -47.68
CA GLU A 595 31.93 -6.26 -47.30
C GLU A 595 31.98 -4.74 -46.99
N GLU A 596 31.17 -3.95 -47.69
CA GLU A 596 31.16 -2.50 -47.57
C GLU A 596 30.00 -2.00 -46.69
N ARG A 597 30.35 -1.24 -45.63
CA ARG A 597 29.44 -0.66 -44.65
C ARG A 597 29.29 0.83 -44.90
N MET A 598 28.11 1.27 -45.34
CA MET A 598 27.86 2.68 -45.67
C MET A 598 27.72 3.54 -44.41
N ALA A 599 28.57 4.56 -44.26
CA ALA A 599 28.57 5.45 -43.10
C ALA A 599 27.21 6.13 -42.84
N ALA A 600 26.40 6.37 -43.87
CA ALA A 600 25.07 6.97 -43.77
C ALA A 600 24.04 6.12 -43.00
N ASN A 601 24.31 4.82 -42.81
CA ASN A 601 23.40 3.89 -42.14
C ASN A 601 23.66 3.79 -40.61
N TYR A 602 24.48 4.67 -40.05
CA TYR A 602 24.91 4.68 -38.65
C TYR A 602 24.48 5.97 -37.93
N PRO A 603 24.31 5.96 -36.59
CA PRO A 603 24.49 4.80 -35.71
C PRO A 603 23.38 3.77 -35.87
N LYS A 604 23.75 2.49 -35.70
CA LYS A 604 22.80 1.40 -35.47
C LYS A 604 22.44 1.39 -34.00
N CYS A 605 21.17 1.12 -33.66
CA CYS A 605 20.69 1.28 -32.29
C CYS A 605 19.82 0.12 -31.83
N GLY A 606 19.74 -0.06 -30.51
CA GLY A 606 18.74 -0.88 -29.82
C GLY A 606 18.50 -0.29 -28.43
N ASP A 607 17.25 -0.28 -27.96
CA ASP A 607 16.89 0.44 -26.73
C ASP A 607 16.54 -0.52 -25.58
N ILE A 608 16.93 -0.08 -24.38
CA ILE A 608 16.68 -0.73 -23.10
C ILE A 608 15.96 0.28 -22.21
N GLY A 609 14.74 -0.03 -21.81
CA GLY A 609 13.93 0.81 -20.94
C GLY A 609 14.30 0.62 -19.47
N TYR A 610 14.33 -0.62 -19.01
CA TYR A 610 14.76 -0.96 -17.66
C TYR A 610 15.26 -2.41 -17.61
N VAL A 611 15.99 -2.76 -16.55
CA VAL A 611 16.34 -4.14 -16.20
C VAL A 611 16.00 -4.36 -14.74
N LYS A 612 15.25 -5.42 -14.45
CA LYS A 612 14.86 -5.78 -13.08
C LYS A 612 15.21 -7.22 -12.76
N GLY A 613 15.50 -7.46 -11.49
CA GLY A 613 15.90 -8.75 -10.97
C GLY A 613 15.31 -9.01 -9.60
N TRP A 614 14.79 -10.21 -9.40
CA TRP A 614 14.19 -10.65 -8.15
C TRP A 614 14.76 -11.98 -7.68
N GLU A 615 14.89 -12.11 -6.37
CA GLU A 615 15.00 -13.41 -5.70
C GLU A 615 13.58 -13.91 -5.41
N LEU A 616 13.32 -15.19 -5.70
CA LEU A 616 11.98 -15.82 -5.67
C LEU A 616 11.73 -16.68 -4.43
#